data_AF-A0A1X3IYA2-F1
#
_entry.id   AF-A0A1X3IYA2-F1
#
_cell.length_a   1.000
_cell.length_b   1.000
_cell.length_c   1.000
_cell.angle_alpha   90.00
_cell.angle_beta   90.00
_cell.angle_gamma   90.00
#
_symmetry.space_group_name_H-M   'P 1'
#
loop_
_entity.id
_entity.type
_entity.pdbx_description
1 polymer ?
#
loop_
_entity_poly.entity_id
_entity_poly.type
_entity_poly.pdbx_seq_one_letter_code
_entity_poly.pdbx_strand_id
1 'polypeptide(L)'
;MADALPEAVLRRSLGLRAEKIRSMYRESDIVPGEQTATSILKQRTKNLAPLPHVHQQQQQNPPQEKTVVSIAVDPESPAQYLQRQKPQREEMPVYTRWVKTQKCMTCGNQADDPHHIIGHGLGGMGTKADDLFVIPLCRKCHNELHAGVKDFEEKHGSQLLLLIRFLMHARNSGVLKWKA
;
A
#
# COMPACT_ATOMS: atom_id res chain seq x y z
N MET A 1 -16.80 15.49 25.42
CA MET A 1 -16.35 15.62 26.82
C MET A 1 -15.26 14.59 27.18
N ALA A 2 -15.45 13.29 26.93
CA ALA A 2 -14.46 12.27 27.30
C ALA A 2 -13.08 12.39 26.60
N ASP A 3 -13.04 12.85 25.34
CA ASP A 3 -11.78 12.94 24.55
C ASP A 3 -10.85 14.10 24.94
N ALA A 4 -11.32 15.02 25.80
CA ALA A 4 -10.54 16.19 26.22
C ALA A 4 -9.84 16.00 27.58
N LEU A 5 -10.04 14.85 28.25
CA LEU A 5 -9.51 14.56 29.57
C LEU A 5 -8.43 13.48 29.51
N PRO A 6 -7.31 13.61 30.27
CA PRO A 6 -6.31 12.56 30.36
C PRO A 6 -6.90 11.25 30.89
N GLU A 7 -6.43 10.12 30.35
CA GLU A 7 -6.92 8.77 30.67
C GLU A 7 -6.89 8.47 32.19
N ALA A 8 -5.88 8.97 32.91
CA ALA A 8 -5.79 8.82 34.36
C ALA A 8 -6.94 9.53 35.12
N VAL A 9 -7.41 10.66 34.61
CA VAL A 9 -8.56 11.39 35.17
C VAL A 9 -9.85 10.60 34.91
N LEU A 10 -10.01 10.07 33.70
CA LEU A 10 -11.16 9.25 33.32
C LEU A 10 -11.24 7.96 34.16
N ARG A 11 -10.11 7.29 34.39
CA ARG A 11 -10.03 6.11 35.25
C ARG A 11 -10.47 6.42 36.68
N ARG A 12 -10.00 7.54 37.26
CA ARG A 12 -10.44 7.97 38.60
C ARG A 12 -11.94 8.24 38.66
N SER A 13 -12.51 8.93 37.67
CA SER A 13 -13.96 9.17 37.59
C SER A 13 -14.78 7.89 37.48
N LEU A 14 -14.22 6.84 36.88
CA LEU A 14 -14.84 5.51 36.78
C LEU A 14 -14.55 4.59 37.97
N GLY A 15 -13.81 5.06 38.99
CA GLY A 15 -13.37 4.23 40.13
C GLY A 15 -12.33 3.17 39.78
N LEU A 16 -11.71 3.26 38.60
CA LEU A 16 -10.66 2.36 38.13
C LEU A 16 -9.30 2.79 38.68
N ARG A 17 -8.43 1.83 39.00
CA ARG A 17 -7.05 2.14 39.39
C ARG A 17 -6.33 2.86 38.25
N ALA A 18 -5.69 3.98 38.56
CA ALA A 18 -4.84 4.68 37.60
C ALA A 18 -3.67 3.77 37.22
N GLU A 19 -3.46 3.60 35.92
CA GLU A 19 -2.36 2.78 35.43
C GLU A 19 -1.04 3.50 35.62
N LYS A 20 -0.02 2.79 36.09
CA LYS A 20 1.32 3.36 36.29
C LYS A 20 2.08 3.22 34.98
N ILE A 21 2.25 4.32 34.25
CA ILE A 21 3.07 4.35 33.03
C ILE A 21 4.50 3.99 33.43
N ARG A 22 5.01 2.88 32.90
CA ARG A 22 6.41 2.44 33.10
C ARG A 22 7.27 2.97 31.96
N SER A 23 8.54 3.25 32.22
CA SER A 23 9.48 3.69 31.18
C SER A 23 9.94 2.53 30.28
N MET A 24 9.77 1.29 30.73
CA MET A 24 10.12 0.06 30.01
C MET A 24 8.96 -0.93 30.13
N TYR A 25 8.61 -1.54 29.00
CA TYR A 25 7.59 -2.59 28.90
C TYR A 25 8.21 -3.84 28.29
N ARG A 26 7.82 -5.01 28.81
CA ARG A 26 8.11 -6.29 28.15
C ARG A 26 6.98 -6.56 27.15
N GLU A 27 7.33 -7.03 25.96
CA GLU A 27 6.35 -7.21 24.89
C GLU A 27 5.23 -8.22 25.24
N SER A 28 5.54 -9.19 26.11
CA SER A 28 4.58 -10.15 26.67
C SER A 28 3.53 -9.54 27.62
N ASP A 29 3.76 -8.33 28.13
CA ASP A 29 2.86 -7.67 29.08
C ASP A 29 1.78 -6.84 28.35
N ILE A 30 1.88 -6.73 27.02
CA ILE A 30 0.90 -6.02 26.19
C ILE A 30 -0.28 -6.95 25.96
N VAL A 31 -1.43 -6.66 26.60
CA VAL A 31 -2.67 -7.41 26.38
C VAL A 31 -3.48 -6.73 25.27
N PRO A 32 -3.62 -7.34 24.08
CA PRO A 32 -4.42 -6.76 23.02
C PRO A 32 -5.90 -6.79 23.42
N GLY A 33 -6.55 -5.62 23.36
CA GLY A 33 -8.00 -5.51 23.59
C GLY A 33 -8.42 -5.03 24.99
N GLU A 34 -7.48 -4.60 25.85
CA GLU A 34 -7.86 -3.91 27.08
C GLU A 34 -8.64 -2.62 26.77
N GLN A 35 -9.85 -2.50 27.33
CA GLN A 35 -10.73 -1.36 27.05
C GLN A 35 -10.23 -0.12 27.79
N THR A 36 -10.00 0.97 27.07
CA THR A 36 -9.65 2.26 27.68
C THR A 36 -10.82 2.81 28.48
N ALA A 37 -10.55 3.55 29.55
CA ALA A 37 -11.52 4.31 30.34
C ALA A 37 -12.31 5.30 29.47
N THR A 38 -11.69 5.86 28.44
CA THR A 38 -12.37 6.64 27.39
C THR A 38 -13.47 5.82 26.70
N SER A 39 -13.16 4.58 26.30
CA SER A 39 -14.11 3.67 25.66
C SER A 39 -15.26 3.29 26.61
N ILE A 40 -14.92 2.96 27.86
CA ILE A 40 -15.89 2.60 28.91
C ILE A 40 -16.84 3.78 29.21
N LEU A 41 -16.30 4.99 29.37
CA LEU A 41 -17.10 6.18 29.64
C LEU A 41 -18.02 6.49 28.45
N LYS A 42 -17.48 6.47 27.22
CA LYS A 42 -18.29 6.66 26.00
C LYS A 42 -19.42 5.67 25.95
N GLN A 43 -19.18 4.40 26.27
CA GLN A 43 -20.20 3.35 26.26
C GLN A 43 -21.27 3.56 27.34
N ARG A 44 -20.89 3.98 28.55
CA ARG A 44 -21.84 4.29 29.63
C ARG A 44 -22.71 5.51 29.33
N THR A 45 -22.19 6.49 28.59
CA THR A 45 -22.94 7.72 28.25
C THR A 45 -23.81 7.58 27.00
N LYS A 46 -23.80 6.45 26.29
CA LYS A 46 -24.58 6.24 25.05
C LYS A 46 -26.10 6.41 25.21
N ASN A 47 -26.62 6.26 26.43
CA ASN A 47 -28.07 6.33 26.73
C ASN A 47 -28.49 7.64 27.42
N LEU A 48 -27.58 8.60 27.60
CA LEU A 48 -27.91 9.90 28.19
C LEU A 48 -28.24 10.89 27.08
N ALA A 49 -29.46 11.43 27.08
CA ALA A 49 -29.93 12.39 26.09
C ALA A 49 -29.04 13.66 26.08
N PRO A 50 -28.61 14.16 24.91
CA PRO A 50 -27.88 15.43 24.83
C PRO A 50 -28.80 16.62 25.14
N LEU A 51 -28.35 17.53 26.01
CA LEU A 51 -28.93 18.88 26.10
C LEU A 51 -28.67 19.63 24.78
N PRO A 52 -29.64 20.39 24.25
CA PRO A 52 -29.48 21.04 22.96
C PRO A 52 -28.72 22.35 23.15
N HIS A 53 -27.58 22.55 22.47
CA HIS A 53 -27.10 23.90 22.11
C HIS A 53 -26.28 23.89 20.80
N VAL A 54 -26.97 24.27 19.72
CA VAL A 54 -26.64 25.31 18.72
C VAL A 54 -25.21 25.41 18.12
N HIS A 55 -25.11 25.00 16.85
CA HIS A 55 -24.39 25.59 15.69
C HIS A 55 -22.88 25.91 15.76
N GLN A 56 -22.06 25.06 15.13
CA GLN A 56 -21.35 25.41 13.88
C GLN A 56 -20.84 24.13 13.19
N GLN A 57 -21.35 23.90 11.98
CA GLN A 57 -20.94 22.83 11.09
C GLN A 57 -19.63 23.21 10.38
N GLN A 58 -18.56 22.44 10.60
CA GLN A 58 -17.57 22.18 9.56
C GLN A 58 -17.22 20.68 9.59
N GLN A 59 -17.62 20.05 8.49
CA GLN A 59 -17.51 18.66 8.07
C GLN A 59 -16.35 17.87 8.70
N GLN A 60 -16.68 16.95 9.61
CA GLN A 60 -15.82 15.82 9.92
C GLN A 60 -16.03 14.76 8.82
N ASN A 61 -14.99 14.51 8.04
CA ASN A 61 -14.90 13.35 7.15
C ASN A 61 -15.28 12.07 7.92
N PRO A 62 -16.03 11.12 7.33
CA PRO A 62 -16.35 9.88 8.01
C PRO A 62 -15.06 9.13 8.39
N PRO A 63 -15.04 8.38 9.51
CA PRO A 63 -13.87 7.60 9.91
C PRO A 63 -13.53 6.64 8.78
N GLN A 64 -12.33 6.75 8.21
CA GLN A 64 -11.89 5.83 7.18
C GLN A 64 -11.88 4.42 7.74
N GLU A 65 -12.70 3.58 7.14
CA GLU A 65 -12.85 2.16 7.45
C GLU A 65 -11.48 1.49 7.32
N LYS A 66 -11.05 0.80 8.39
CA LYS A 66 -9.80 0.06 8.40
C LYS A 66 -9.89 -1.04 7.34
N THR A 67 -9.25 -0.84 6.21
CA THR A 67 -9.14 -1.86 5.17
C THR A 67 -8.24 -2.98 5.67
N VAL A 68 -8.83 -3.96 6.33
CA VAL A 68 -8.18 -5.24 6.60
C VAL A 68 -8.11 -5.98 5.27
N VAL A 69 -6.90 -6.20 4.77
CA VAL A 69 -6.67 -7.09 3.63
C VAL A 69 -6.97 -8.50 4.11
N SER A 70 -8.10 -9.06 3.69
CA SER A 70 -8.41 -10.46 3.95
C SER A 70 -7.61 -11.34 2.99
N ILE A 71 -6.63 -12.07 3.50
CA ILE A 71 -5.93 -13.11 2.74
C ILE A 71 -6.74 -14.40 2.89
N ALA A 72 -7.32 -14.88 1.80
CA ALA A 72 -7.92 -16.21 1.76
C ALA A 72 -6.81 -17.26 1.60
N VAL A 73 -6.77 -18.24 2.50
CA VAL A 73 -5.81 -19.36 2.42
C VAL A 73 -6.60 -20.60 2.05
N ASP A 74 -6.29 -21.18 0.89
CA ASP A 74 -6.78 -22.50 0.47
C ASP A 74 -5.70 -23.55 0.75
N PRO A 75 -5.85 -24.35 1.83
CA PRO A 75 -4.86 -25.38 2.17
C PRO A 75 -4.81 -26.53 1.15
N GLU A 76 -5.84 -26.72 0.33
CA GLU A 76 -5.96 -27.83 -0.62
C GLU A 76 -5.70 -27.40 -2.08
N SER A 77 -5.07 -26.23 -2.29
CA SER A 77 -4.82 -25.69 -3.62
C SER A 77 -4.01 -26.68 -4.47
N PRO A 78 -4.56 -27.17 -5.61
CA PRO A 78 -3.88 -28.17 -6.45
C PRO A 78 -2.51 -27.71 -6.97
N ALA A 79 -2.29 -26.39 -7.06
CA ALA A 79 -1.03 -25.80 -7.48
C ALA A 79 0.13 -26.09 -6.51
N GLN A 80 -0.15 -26.48 -5.26
CA GLN A 80 0.88 -26.87 -4.28
C GLN A 80 1.55 -28.21 -4.63
N TYR A 81 0.85 -29.11 -5.33
CA TYR A 81 1.37 -30.42 -5.73
C TYR A 81 2.09 -30.41 -7.08
N LEU A 82 2.13 -29.27 -7.78
CA LEU A 82 2.83 -29.14 -9.05
C LEU A 82 4.33 -28.95 -8.82
N GLN A 83 5.16 -29.71 -9.53
CA GLN A 83 6.62 -29.58 -9.48
C GLN A 83 7.11 -28.16 -9.85
N ARG A 84 6.35 -27.46 -10.70
CA ARG A 84 6.53 -26.04 -11.03
C ARG A 84 5.18 -25.36 -11.12
N GLN A 85 4.97 -24.36 -10.27
CA GLN A 85 3.85 -23.45 -10.43
C GLN A 85 4.06 -22.59 -11.67
N LYS A 86 3.03 -22.51 -12.52
CA LYS A 86 3.02 -21.55 -13.62
C LYS A 86 2.70 -20.17 -13.02
N PRO A 87 3.60 -19.18 -13.11
CA PRO A 87 3.28 -17.83 -12.66
C PRO A 87 2.03 -17.33 -13.42
N GLN A 88 1.04 -16.87 -12.66
CA GLN A 88 -0.10 -16.15 -13.21
C GLN A 88 0.34 -14.70 -13.41
N ARG A 89 0.22 -14.21 -14.64
CA ARG A 89 0.51 -12.81 -14.93
C ARG A 89 -0.58 -11.94 -14.32
N GLU A 90 -0.21 -10.98 -13.50
CA GLU A 90 -1.12 -9.93 -13.06
C GLU A 90 -1.20 -8.83 -14.12
N GLU A 91 -2.39 -8.71 -14.73
CA GLU A 91 -2.69 -7.65 -15.69
C GLU A 91 -3.29 -6.43 -14.97
N MET A 92 -2.78 -5.25 -15.31
CA MET A 92 -3.20 -3.96 -14.75
C MET A 92 -3.42 -2.96 -15.89
N PRO A 93 -4.48 -3.13 -16.71
CA PRO A 93 -4.69 -2.35 -17.94
C PRO A 93 -4.83 -0.84 -17.70
N VAL A 94 -5.33 -0.45 -16.52
CA VAL A 94 -5.40 0.96 -16.12
C VAL A 94 -4.00 1.52 -15.83
N TYR A 95 -3.16 0.76 -15.14
CA TYR A 95 -1.78 1.14 -14.85
C TYR A 95 -0.97 1.26 -16.14
N THR A 96 -1.00 0.24 -17.00
CA THR A 96 -0.25 0.27 -18.27
C THR A 96 -0.71 1.38 -19.22
N ARG A 97 -1.99 1.76 -19.21
CA ARG A 97 -2.47 2.97 -19.92
C ARG A 97 -1.88 4.25 -19.35
N TRP A 98 -1.77 4.37 -18.02
CA TRP A 98 -1.11 5.50 -17.38
C TRP A 98 0.41 5.52 -17.69
N VAL A 99 1.07 4.36 -17.73
CA VAL A 99 2.50 4.29 -18.10
C VAL A 99 2.76 4.91 -19.49
N LYS A 100 1.85 4.70 -20.46
CA LYS A 100 1.95 5.30 -21.80
C LYS A 100 1.91 6.84 -21.80
N THR A 101 1.33 7.46 -20.76
CA THR A 101 1.29 8.93 -20.67
C THR A 101 2.59 9.52 -20.11
N GLN A 102 3.47 8.69 -19.55
CA GLN A 102 4.71 9.12 -18.94
C GLN A 102 5.79 9.45 -19.99
N LYS A 103 6.84 10.16 -19.55
CA LYS A 103 8.04 10.36 -20.36
C LYS A 103 8.93 9.13 -20.36
N CYS A 104 9.58 8.90 -21.49
CA CYS A 104 10.57 7.87 -21.69
C CYS A 104 11.72 8.08 -20.70
N MET A 105 12.04 7.05 -19.91
CA MET A 105 13.04 7.21 -18.84
C MET A 105 14.48 7.29 -19.32
N THR A 106 14.73 7.08 -20.61
CA THR A 106 16.07 7.23 -21.20
C THR A 106 16.24 8.58 -21.88
N CYS A 107 15.35 8.95 -22.81
CA CYS A 107 15.50 10.14 -23.64
C CYS A 107 14.51 11.28 -23.34
N GLY A 108 13.55 11.09 -22.43
CA GLY A 108 12.56 12.11 -22.05
C GLY A 108 11.42 12.36 -23.05
N ASN A 109 11.44 11.72 -24.22
CA ASN A 109 10.35 11.81 -25.20
C ASN A 109 9.05 11.14 -24.70
N GLN A 110 7.92 11.35 -25.38
CA GLN A 110 6.68 10.66 -25.04
C GLN A 110 6.86 9.13 -25.14
N ALA A 111 6.44 8.39 -24.12
CA ALA A 111 6.41 6.93 -24.19
C ALA A 111 5.34 6.47 -25.19
N ASP A 112 5.58 5.36 -25.87
CA ASP A 112 4.64 4.77 -26.83
C ASP A 112 3.95 3.57 -26.19
N ASP A 113 4.74 2.58 -25.79
CA ASP A 113 4.28 1.36 -25.15
C ASP A 113 5.06 1.01 -23.87
N PRO A 114 4.39 0.44 -22.85
CA PRO A 114 5.08 -0.04 -21.65
C PRO A 114 6.02 -1.18 -22.03
N HIS A 115 7.30 -1.04 -21.68
CA HIS A 115 8.28 -2.08 -21.85
C HIS A 115 8.30 -2.98 -20.62
N HIS A 116 7.86 -4.23 -20.77
CA HIS A 116 7.94 -5.25 -19.71
C HIS A 116 9.39 -5.68 -19.50
N ILE A 117 9.82 -5.75 -18.24
CA ILE A 117 11.19 -6.13 -17.88
C ILE A 117 11.50 -7.54 -18.40
N ILE A 118 12.63 -7.68 -19.09
CA ILE A 118 13.12 -8.95 -19.66
C ILE A 118 14.46 -9.37 -19.06
N GLY A 119 14.76 -10.67 -19.11
CA GLY A 119 16.06 -11.20 -18.66
C GLY A 119 16.22 -11.41 -17.15
N HIS A 120 15.16 -11.18 -16.36
CA HIS A 120 15.20 -11.27 -14.89
C HIS A 120 14.31 -12.39 -14.29
N GLY A 121 13.88 -13.36 -15.10
CA GLY A 121 13.01 -14.45 -14.63
C GLY A 121 11.57 -14.03 -14.27
N LEU A 122 11.22 -12.76 -14.50
CA LEU A 122 9.86 -12.22 -14.30
C LEU A 122 8.89 -12.63 -15.43
N GLY A 123 9.39 -13.30 -16.47
CA GLY A 123 8.65 -13.83 -17.60
C GLY A 123 9.38 -15.01 -18.21
N GLY A 124 8.73 -15.66 -19.18
CA GLY A 124 9.24 -16.78 -19.96
C GLY A 124 9.28 -16.46 -21.45
N MET A 125 9.68 -17.44 -22.26
CA MET A 125 9.73 -17.28 -23.71
C MET A 125 8.32 -16.98 -24.27
N GLY A 126 8.17 -15.83 -24.92
CA GLY A 126 6.89 -15.38 -25.47
C GLY A 126 5.86 -14.92 -24.44
N THR A 127 6.22 -14.82 -23.16
CA THR A 127 5.33 -14.27 -22.12
C THR A 127 5.83 -12.92 -21.63
N LYS A 128 4.90 -12.13 -21.06
CA LYS A 128 5.20 -10.83 -20.45
C LYS A 128 5.26 -10.99 -18.95
N ALA A 129 6.11 -10.18 -18.32
CA ALA A 129 6.07 -9.99 -16.87
C ALA A 129 4.73 -9.37 -16.44
N ASP A 130 4.51 -9.33 -15.12
CA ASP A 130 3.38 -8.61 -14.55
C ASP A 130 3.40 -7.14 -14.98
N ASP A 131 2.20 -6.57 -15.11
CA ASP A 131 2.05 -5.20 -15.59
C ASP A 131 2.64 -4.16 -14.63
N LEU A 132 2.90 -4.52 -13.37
CA LEU A 132 3.64 -3.69 -12.43
C LEU A 132 5.11 -3.54 -12.83
N PHE A 133 5.69 -4.53 -13.51
CA PHE A 133 7.09 -4.59 -13.93
C PHE A 133 7.26 -4.08 -15.36
N VAL A 134 6.88 -2.82 -15.57
CA VAL A 134 7.06 -2.11 -16.84
C VAL A 134 7.75 -0.78 -16.65
N ILE A 135 8.49 -0.34 -17.66
CA ILE A 135 9.07 1.01 -17.73
C ILE A 135 8.54 1.76 -18.96
N PRO A 136 8.30 3.08 -18.87
CA PRO A 136 7.88 3.86 -20.02
C PRO A 136 9.07 4.12 -20.94
N LEU A 137 8.99 3.64 -22.18
CA LEU A 137 9.96 3.90 -23.24
C LEU A 137 9.26 4.45 -24.48
N CYS A 138 9.94 5.33 -25.21
CA CYS A 138 9.52 5.66 -26.57
C CYS A 138 9.88 4.50 -27.50
N ARG A 139 9.21 4.40 -28.67
CA ARG A 139 9.43 3.32 -29.64
C ARG A 139 10.91 3.11 -29.98
N LYS A 140 11.67 4.20 -30.15
CA LYS A 140 13.10 4.13 -30.49
C LYS A 140 13.92 3.44 -29.40
N CYS A 141 13.77 3.88 -28.15
CA CYS A 141 14.50 3.30 -27.02
C CYS A 141 13.99 1.91 -26.66
N HIS A 142 12.71 1.63 -26.90
CA HIS A 142 12.14 0.29 -26.75
C HIS A 142 12.80 -0.70 -27.74
N ASN A 143 12.90 -0.31 -29.02
CA ASN A 143 13.58 -1.12 -30.03
C ASN A 143 15.08 -1.25 -29.75
N GLU A 144 15.75 -0.19 -29.26
CA GLU A 144 17.17 -0.21 -28.85
C GLU A 144 17.40 -1.28 -27.76
N LEU A 145 16.53 -1.33 -26.75
CA LEU A 145 16.60 -2.32 -25.69
C LEU A 145 16.41 -3.75 -26.23
N HIS A 146 15.41 -3.97 -27.09
CA HIS A 146 15.18 -5.28 -27.70
C HIS A 146 16.28 -5.71 -28.68
N ALA A 147 17.00 -4.77 -29.27
CA ALA A 147 18.15 -5.05 -30.13
C ALA A 147 19.39 -5.50 -29.31
N GLY A 148 19.55 -4.98 -28.10
CA GLY A 148 20.67 -5.35 -27.23
C GLY A 148 20.47 -4.87 -25.80
N VAL A 149 20.03 -5.78 -24.91
CA VAL A 149 19.79 -5.48 -23.49
C VAL A 149 21.05 -4.96 -22.81
N LYS A 150 22.18 -5.65 -22.99
CA LYS A 150 23.44 -5.30 -22.33
C LYS A 150 23.91 -3.90 -22.71
N ASP A 151 23.99 -3.60 -24.00
CA ASP A 151 24.46 -2.30 -24.50
C ASP A 151 23.50 -1.17 -24.08
N PHE A 152 22.20 -1.44 -24.08
CA PHE A 152 21.20 -0.51 -23.58
C PHE A 152 21.40 -0.21 -22.09
N GLU A 153 21.56 -1.25 -21.26
CA GLU A 153 21.71 -1.09 -19.81
C GLU A 153 23.03 -0.41 -19.43
N GLU A 154 24.12 -0.67 -20.15
CA GLU A 154 25.40 0.03 -19.97
C GLU A 154 25.26 1.53 -20.27
N LYS A 155 24.46 1.89 -21.27
CA LYS A 155 24.27 3.27 -21.72
C LYS A 155 23.27 4.06 -20.89
N HIS A 156 22.16 3.44 -20.49
CA HIS A 156 21.00 4.13 -19.89
C HIS A 156 20.74 3.74 -18.43
N GLY A 157 21.46 2.76 -17.91
CA GLY A 157 21.21 2.12 -16.61
C GLY A 157 20.35 0.86 -16.74
N SER A 158 20.47 -0.04 -15.76
CA SER A 158 19.79 -1.34 -15.80
C SER A 158 18.27 -1.21 -15.81
N GLN A 159 17.59 -2.16 -16.46
CA GLN A 159 16.13 -2.25 -16.48
C GLN A 159 15.54 -2.20 -15.05
N LEU A 160 16.16 -2.89 -14.10
CA LEU A 160 15.72 -2.91 -12.69
C LEU A 160 15.89 -1.56 -12.00
N LEU A 161 17.00 -0.85 -12.24
CA LEU A 161 17.20 0.49 -11.68
C LEU A 161 16.16 1.47 -12.22
N LEU A 162 15.93 1.40 -13.53
CA LEU A 162 14.88 2.16 -14.21
C LEU A 162 13.51 1.82 -13.60
N LEU A 163 13.17 0.54 -13.45
CA LEU A 163 11.92 0.09 -12.84
C LEU A 163 11.73 0.63 -11.41
N ILE A 164 12.74 0.50 -10.55
CA ILE A 164 12.66 0.97 -9.15
C ILE A 164 12.38 2.48 -9.12
N ARG A 165 13.10 3.26 -9.92
CA ARG A 165 12.86 4.72 -10.05
C ARG A 165 11.45 5.01 -10.52
N PHE A 166 10.95 4.24 -11.48
CA PHE A 166 9.60 4.41 -12.01
C PHE A 166 8.51 4.06 -10.99
N LEU A 167 8.68 2.97 -10.25
CA LEU A 167 7.76 2.58 -9.18
C LEU A 167 7.72 3.63 -8.06
N MET A 168 8.88 4.21 -7.72
CA MET A 168 8.94 5.33 -6.78
C MET A 168 8.20 6.56 -7.32
N HIS A 169 8.38 6.90 -8.61
CA HIS A 169 7.61 7.97 -9.26
C HIS A 169 6.10 7.70 -9.21
N ALA A 170 5.67 6.51 -9.60
CA ALA A 170 4.26 6.11 -9.59
C ALA A 170 3.64 6.15 -8.19
N ARG A 171 4.41 5.78 -7.16
CA ARG A 171 4.00 5.91 -5.75
C ARG A 171 3.89 7.38 -5.36
N ASN A 172 4.92 8.19 -5.63
CA ASN A 172 4.99 9.59 -5.24
C ASN A 172 3.96 10.46 -5.97
N SER A 173 3.57 10.07 -7.19
CA SER A 173 2.47 10.71 -7.93
C SER A 173 1.09 10.27 -7.45
N GLY A 174 0.99 9.35 -6.49
CA GLY A 174 -0.25 8.82 -5.95
C GLY A 174 -1.02 7.87 -6.88
N VAL A 175 -0.38 7.41 -7.96
CA VAL A 175 -0.98 6.47 -8.92
C VAL A 175 -0.95 5.06 -8.34
N LEU A 176 0.17 4.68 -7.73
CA LEU A 176 0.25 3.49 -6.90
C LEU A 176 0.00 3.88 -5.44
N LYS A 177 -0.99 3.24 -4.82
CA LYS A 177 -1.33 3.43 -3.41
C LYS A 177 -1.22 2.08 -2.72
N TRP A 178 -0.30 1.96 -1.78
CA TRP A 178 -0.27 0.81 -0.88
C TRP A 178 -1.09 1.15 0.35
N LYS A 179 -2.06 0.29 0.66
CA LYS A 179 -2.76 0.34 1.93
C LYS A 179 -1.84 -0.32 2.96
N ALA A 180 -1.43 0.46 3.95
CA ALA A 180 -0.71 -0.05 5.12
C ALA A 180 -1.69 -0.73 6.08
#